data_AF-A0A7W5AFD9-F1
#
_entry.id   AF-A0A7W5AFD9-F1
#
_cell.length_a   1.000
_cell.length_b   1.000
_cell.length_c   1.000
_cell.angle_alpha   90.00
_cell.angle_beta   90.00
_cell.angle_gamma   90.00
#
_symmetry.space_group_name_H-M   'P 1'
#
loop_
_entity.id
_entity.type
_entity.pdbx_description
1 polymer ?
#
loop_
_entity_poly.entity_id
_entity_poly.type
_entity_poly.pdbx_seq_one_letter_code
_entity_poly.pdbx_strand_id
1 'polypeptide(L)'
;MPITQGEAPGQPSLDWLDLLPADPLVALDRFVTGWFADEPPGVPASWGPPSLREFHRIAAGRDAVHGQSAKIAREPFGDPRPDGLIPFGHESDGVFRLLLDPSEPDPPVFYDYDGDLVPERDRLSAFLLHFVLARAALDGPVGGFALCTAEEATRMTAGLTRVPLRPLSWPGVAMHTYAGPGLVIHTGPQDDSGDHHEFYVGARHRALLRPLRPHNPVWEVFHD
;
A
#
# COMPACT_ATOMS: atom_id res chain seq x y z
N MET A 1 9.28 5.81 -35.41
CA MET A 1 8.89 4.52 -34.81
C MET A 1 7.46 4.68 -34.31
N PRO A 2 6.45 3.98 -34.88
CA PRO A 2 5.09 4.08 -34.39
C PRO A 2 5.00 3.35 -33.04
N ILE A 3 4.46 4.04 -32.03
CA ILE A 3 4.27 3.51 -30.69
C ILE A 3 3.04 2.60 -30.75
N THR A 4 3.22 1.29 -30.64
CA THR A 4 2.15 0.33 -30.50
C THR A 4 1.39 0.64 -29.20
N GLN A 5 0.15 1.13 -29.35
CA GLN A 5 -0.82 1.18 -28.26
C GLN A 5 -1.21 -0.26 -27.93
N GLY A 6 -0.49 -0.89 -27.00
CA GLY A 6 -0.90 -2.17 -26.44
C GLY A 6 -2.27 -2.05 -25.77
N GLU A 7 -3.16 -2.99 -26.07
CA GLU A 7 -4.42 -3.18 -25.36
C GLU A 7 -4.12 -3.38 -23.87
N ALA A 8 -4.91 -2.75 -22.98
CA ALA A 8 -4.67 -2.90 -21.56
C ALA A 8 -4.91 -4.39 -21.18
N PRO A 9 -4.03 -5.03 -20.39
CA PRO A 9 -4.32 -6.34 -19.83
C PRO A 9 -5.66 -6.28 -19.06
N GLY A 10 -6.34 -7.42 -18.93
CA GLY A 10 -7.63 -7.51 -18.23
C GLY A 10 -7.57 -6.74 -16.91
N GLN A 11 -8.48 -5.77 -16.74
CA GLN A 11 -8.42 -4.86 -15.60
C GLN A 11 -8.72 -5.63 -14.31
N PRO A 12 -7.92 -5.44 -13.23
CA PRO A 12 -8.22 -6.05 -11.94
C PRO A 12 -9.63 -5.66 -11.47
N SER A 13 -10.38 -6.64 -10.98
CA SER A 13 -11.69 -6.39 -10.37
C SER A 13 -11.55 -5.57 -9.08
N LEU A 14 -12.60 -4.81 -8.75
CA LEU A 14 -12.75 -4.06 -7.50
C LEU A 14 -13.61 -4.77 -6.45
N ASP A 15 -14.12 -5.98 -6.73
CA ASP A 15 -14.99 -6.75 -5.81
C ASP A 15 -14.32 -7.12 -4.46
N TRP A 16 -13.02 -6.86 -4.32
CA TRP A 16 -12.31 -6.98 -3.04
C TRP A 16 -12.67 -5.87 -2.07
N LEU A 17 -13.14 -4.71 -2.54
CA LEU A 17 -13.58 -3.60 -1.69
C LEU A 17 -14.83 -3.96 -0.89
N ASP A 18 -15.72 -4.78 -1.45
CA ASP A 18 -16.97 -5.22 -0.80
C ASP A 18 -16.73 -6.14 0.41
N LEU A 19 -15.51 -6.66 0.56
CA LEU A 19 -15.10 -7.49 1.69
C LEU A 19 -14.67 -6.64 2.90
N LEU A 20 -14.52 -5.32 2.76
CA LEU A 20 -13.96 -4.48 3.79
C LEU A 20 -15.04 -3.79 4.64
N PRO A 21 -14.81 -3.63 5.96
CA PRO A 21 -13.60 -4.02 6.70
C PRO A 21 -13.64 -5.46 7.26
N ALA A 22 -14.62 -6.29 6.86
CA ALA A 22 -14.89 -7.58 7.49
C ALA A 22 -13.79 -8.64 7.26
N ASP A 23 -13.30 -8.77 6.02
CA ASP A 23 -12.38 -9.84 5.60
C ASP A 23 -11.14 -9.29 4.86
N PRO A 24 -10.25 -8.55 5.55
CA PRO A 24 -9.12 -7.85 4.92
C PRO A 24 -8.09 -8.79 4.26
N LEU A 25 -7.87 -10.01 4.77
CA LEU A 25 -6.95 -10.97 4.15
C LEU A 25 -7.50 -11.54 2.84
N VAL A 26 -8.82 -11.74 2.74
CA VAL A 26 -9.46 -12.18 1.48
C VAL A 26 -9.44 -11.04 0.46
N ALA A 27 -9.66 -9.81 0.91
CA ALA A 27 -9.50 -8.62 0.08
C ALA A 27 -8.07 -8.46 -0.44
N LEU A 28 -7.07 -8.67 0.43
CA LEU A 28 -5.65 -8.69 0.08
C LEU A 28 -5.33 -9.75 -0.98
N ASP A 29 -5.80 -10.99 -0.82
CA ASP A 29 -5.56 -12.06 -1.79
C ASP A 29 -6.12 -11.70 -3.18
N ARG A 30 -7.36 -11.18 -3.21
CA ARG A 30 -8.00 -10.72 -4.46
C ARG A 30 -7.25 -9.55 -5.09
N PHE A 31 -6.86 -8.56 -4.31
CA PHE A 31 -6.08 -7.42 -4.80
C PHE A 31 -4.74 -7.88 -5.37
N VAL A 32 -3.97 -8.68 -4.61
CA VAL A 32 -2.64 -9.14 -5.03
C VAL A 32 -2.72 -10.03 -6.26
N THR A 33 -3.68 -10.96 -6.30
CA THR A 33 -3.90 -11.84 -7.46
C THR A 33 -4.22 -11.04 -8.73
N GLY A 34 -4.99 -9.96 -8.62
CA GLY A 34 -5.29 -9.08 -9.74
C GLY A 34 -4.15 -8.13 -10.11
N TRP A 35 -3.47 -7.55 -9.12
CA TRP A 35 -2.44 -6.52 -9.30
C TRP A 35 -1.06 -7.06 -9.68
N PHE A 36 -0.74 -8.27 -9.25
CA PHE A 36 0.55 -8.92 -9.49
C PHE A 36 0.34 -10.25 -10.22
N ALA A 37 -0.62 -10.27 -11.15
CA ALA A 37 -1.03 -11.44 -11.92
C ALA A 37 0.09 -12.00 -12.82
N ASP A 38 1.02 -11.15 -13.24
CA ASP A 38 2.10 -11.49 -14.16
C ASP A 38 3.31 -12.13 -13.44
N GLU A 39 3.31 -12.10 -12.10
CA GLU A 39 4.38 -12.70 -11.29
C GLU A 39 4.01 -14.13 -10.87
N PRO A 40 4.89 -15.11 -11.12
CA PRO A 40 4.61 -16.51 -10.79
C PRO A 40 4.56 -16.71 -9.26
N PRO A 41 3.74 -17.66 -8.77
CA PRO A 41 3.76 -18.00 -7.36
C PRO A 41 5.11 -18.60 -6.98
N GLY A 42 5.54 -18.32 -5.75
CA GLY A 42 6.81 -18.79 -5.19
C GLY A 42 6.64 -19.54 -3.88
N VAL A 43 7.74 -19.66 -3.14
CA VAL A 43 7.74 -20.27 -1.80
C VAL A 43 7.42 -19.19 -0.77
N PRO A 44 6.40 -19.38 0.09
CA PRO A 44 6.07 -18.42 1.13
C PRO A 44 7.05 -18.50 2.30
N ALA A 45 7.30 -17.35 2.94
CA ALA A 45 7.85 -17.32 4.28
C ALA A 45 6.83 -17.89 5.29
N SER A 46 7.31 -18.54 6.35
CA SER A 46 6.46 -19.28 7.30
C SER A 46 6.43 -18.70 8.71
N TRP A 47 7.06 -17.56 8.94
CA TRP A 47 7.21 -16.97 10.27
C TRP A 47 6.09 -15.96 10.59
N GLY A 48 5.97 -15.62 11.87
CA GLY A 48 5.03 -14.61 12.37
C GLY A 48 3.67 -15.17 12.76
N PRO A 49 2.75 -14.30 13.20
CA PRO A 49 1.38 -14.67 13.55
C PRO A 49 0.59 -15.16 12.32
N PRO A 50 -0.53 -15.89 12.52
CA PRO A 50 -1.43 -16.33 11.46
C PRO A 50 -1.69 -15.33 10.34
N SER A 51 -2.02 -14.06 10.63
CA SER A 51 -2.28 -13.07 9.59
C SER A 51 -1.04 -12.69 8.77
N LEU A 52 0.15 -12.65 9.37
CA LEU A 52 1.41 -12.42 8.66
C LEU A 52 1.81 -13.62 7.78
N ARG A 53 1.61 -14.84 8.28
CA ARG A 53 1.84 -16.06 7.48
C ARG A 53 0.92 -16.12 6.27
N GLU A 54 -0.33 -15.69 6.43
CA GLU A 54 -1.26 -15.61 5.31
C GLU A 54 -0.85 -14.54 4.29
N PHE A 55 -0.38 -13.38 4.75
CA PHE A 55 0.24 -12.40 3.85
C PHE A 55 1.43 -12.99 3.10
N HIS A 56 2.33 -13.72 3.76
CA HIS A 56 3.46 -14.38 3.09
C HIS A 56 3.02 -15.45 2.09
N ARG A 57 1.91 -16.15 2.35
CA ARG A 57 1.28 -17.07 1.39
C ARG A 57 0.81 -16.32 0.14
N ILE A 58 0.10 -15.21 0.33
CA ILE A 58 -0.44 -14.37 -0.76
C ILE A 58 0.70 -13.73 -1.59
N ALA A 59 1.74 -13.25 -0.90
CA ALA A 59 2.91 -12.58 -1.49
C ALA A 59 3.95 -13.55 -2.09
N ALA A 60 3.72 -14.87 -2.00
CA ALA A 60 4.70 -15.87 -2.42
C ALA A 60 5.05 -15.72 -3.91
N GLY A 61 6.33 -15.48 -4.20
CA GLY A 61 6.84 -15.24 -5.57
C GLY A 61 6.65 -13.82 -6.10
N ARG A 62 6.09 -12.91 -5.28
CA ARG A 62 5.76 -11.54 -5.66
C ARG A 62 6.50 -10.52 -4.80
N ASP A 63 7.76 -10.25 -5.14
CA ASP A 63 8.64 -9.41 -4.30
C ASP A 63 8.08 -8.00 -4.08
N ALA A 64 7.40 -7.44 -5.08
CA ALA A 64 6.82 -6.11 -4.98
C ALA A 64 5.73 -5.99 -3.89
N VAL A 65 5.07 -7.10 -3.50
CA VAL A 65 4.05 -7.12 -2.43
C VAL A 65 4.68 -6.82 -1.06
N HIS A 66 5.96 -7.14 -0.89
CA HIS A 66 6.69 -6.83 0.34
C HIS A 66 7.09 -5.36 0.46
N GLY A 67 6.95 -4.56 -0.62
CA GLY A 67 7.31 -3.14 -0.67
C GLY A 67 8.77 -2.87 -1.04
N GLN A 68 9.08 -1.63 -1.45
CA GLN A 68 10.44 -1.21 -1.82
C GLN A 68 11.02 -0.19 -0.85
N SER A 69 10.36 0.96 -0.67
CA SER A 69 10.83 2.03 0.24
C SER A 69 10.57 1.65 1.70
N ALA A 70 9.35 1.23 2.02
CA ALA A 70 9.03 0.50 3.25
C ALA A 70 8.83 -0.99 2.93
N LYS A 71 9.27 -1.88 3.84
CA LYS A 71 9.31 -3.32 3.61
C LYS A 71 8.68 -4.12 4.72
N ILE A 72 7.94 -5.18 4.36
CA ILE A 72 7.59 -6.29 5.26
C ILE A 72 8.62 -7.40 5.10
N ALA A 73 9.28 -7.78 6.19
CA ALA A 73 10.36 -8.75 6.17
C ALA A 73 9.86 -10.18 5.96
N ARG A 74 10.64 -10.98 5.21
CA ARG A 74 10.38 -12.41 4.97
C ARG A 74 10.87 -13.31 6.10
N GLU A 75 11.66 -12.77 7.02
CA GLU A 75 12.18 -13.45 8.20
C GLU A 75 12.17 -12.45 9.37
N PRO A 76 12.08 -12.92 10.62
CA PRO A 76 12.25 -12.03 11.77
C PRO A 76 13.65 -11.44 11.74
N PHE A 77 13.77 -10.18 12.14
CA PHE A 77 15.06 -9.50 12.20
C PHE A 77 15.16 -8.64 13.45
N GLY A 78 16.40 -8.37 13.86
CA GLY A 78 16.68 -7.72 15.13
C GLY A 78 16.29 -8.59 16.33
N ASP A 79 16.66 -8.10 17.51
CA ASP A 79 16.28 -8.75 18.75
C ASP A 79 14.84 -8.33 19.15
N PRO A 80 14.04 -9.24 19.72
CA PRO A 80 12.79 -8.86 20.36
C PRO A 80 13.03 -7.78 21.42
N ARG A 81 12.08 -6.86 21.54
CA ARG A 81 12.09 -5.87 22.62
C ARG A 81 11.84 -6.55 23.97
N PRO A 82 12.23 -5.89 25.10
CA PRO A 82 11.95 -6.42 26.44
C PRO A 82 10.46 -6.66 26.73
N ASP A 83 9.57 -5.98 26.02
CA ASP A 83 8.10 -6.14 26.08
C ASP A 83 7.58 -7.29 25.21
N GLY A 84 8.45 -8.01 24.49
CA GLY A 84 8.12 -9.14 23.64
C GLY A 84 7.76 -8.80 22.20
N LEU A 85 7.70 -7.51 21.83
CA LEU A 85 7.42 -7.09 20.46
C LEU A 85 8.59 -7.42 19.52
N ILE A 86 8.28 -7.95 18.34
CA ILE A 86 9.26 -8.37 17.33
C ILE A 86 9.17 -7.48 16.08
N PRO A 87 10.32 -7.01 15.53
CA PRO A 87 10.33 -6.34 14.25
C PRO A 87 9.92 -7.24 13.09
N PHE A 88 9.00 -6.74 12.26
CA PHE A 88 8.51 -7.43 11.06
C PHE A 88 8.50 -6.59 9.80
N GLY A 89 8.82 -5.30 9.89
CA GLY A 89 9.02 -4.45 8.74
C GLY A 89 9.80 -3.19 9.09
N HIS A 90 10.23 -2.44 8.09
CA HIS A 90 11.03 -1.23 8.27
C HIS A 90 10.96 -0.30 7.06
N GLU A 91 11.22 0.98 7.29
CA GLU A 91 11.65 1.91 6.23
C GLU A 91 13.11 1.55 5.82
N SER A 92 13.43 1.56 4.53
CA SER A 92 14.76 1.28 3.97
C SER A 92 15.86 2.25 4.44
N ASP A 93 15.54 3.49 4.77
CA ASP A 93 16.43 4.52 5.34
C ASP A 93 16.54 4.45 6.87
N GLY A 94 15.73 3.59 7.50
CA GLY A 94 15.74 3.34 8.94
C GLY A 94 14.92 4.32 9.78
N VAL A 95 14.07 5.17 9.17
CA VAL A 95 13.23 6.13 9.91
C VAL A 95 12.31 5.45 10.93
N PHE A 96 11.75 4.27 10.61
CA PHE A 96 10.95 3.50 11.55
C PHE A 96 11.10 1.99 11.35
N ARG A 97 10.77 1.24 12.40
CA ARG A 97 10.49 -0.20 12.35
C ARG A 97 9.01 -0.46 12.62
N LEU A 98 8.48 -1.53 12.05
CA LEU A 98 7.15 -2.06 12.34
C LEU A 98 7.30 -3.23 13.29
N LEU A 99 6.56 -3.20 14.40
CA LEU A 99 6.60 -4.19 15.46
C LEU A 99 5.21 -4.80 15.71
N LEU A 100 5.20 -6.05 16.17
CA LEU A 100 4.00 -6.78 16.57
C LEU A 100 4.28 -7.74 17.74
N ASP A 101 3.24 -8.16 18.44
CA ASP A 101 3.29 -9.32 19.35
C ASP A 101 2.99 -10.60 18.53
N PRO A 102 3.93 -11.55 18.41
CA PRO A 102 3.73 -12.76 17.62
C PRO A 102 2.76 -13.77 18.25
N SER A 103 2.35 -13.58 19.51
CA SER A 103 1.48 -14.50 20.25
C SER A 103 -0.01 -14.32 19.93
N GLU A 104 -0.41 -13.14 19.44
CA GLU A 104 -1.78 -12.90 18.99
C GLU A 104 -1.97 -13.32 17.52
N PRO A 105 -3.14 -13.86 17.14
CA PRO A 105 -3.39 -14.31 15.77
C PRO A 105 -3.40 -13.18 14.75
N ASP A 106 -3.89 -12.00 15.16
CA ASP A 106 -3.98 -10.79 14.37
C ASP A 106 -3.64 -9.56 15.24
N PRO A 107 -2.35 -9.35 15.57
CA PRO A 107 -1.93 -8.41 16.58
C PRO A 107 -2.15 -6.94 16.16
N PRO A 108 -2.16 -6.00 17.12
CA PRO A 108 -1.87 -4.61 16.84
C PRO A 108 -0.49 -4.44 16.19
N VAL A 109 -0.35 -3.42 15.35
CA VAL A 109 0.93 -3.01 14.75
C VAL A 109 1.42 -1.73 15.41
N PHE A 110 2.72 -1.61 15.61
CA PHE A 110 3.35 -0.41 16.16
C PHE A 110 4.45 0.08 15.22
N TYR A 111 4.50 1.38 15.00
CA TYR A 111 5.70 2.04 14.51
C TYR A 111 6.63 2.28 15.69
N ASP A 112 7.91 2.01 15.49
CA ASP A 112 8.98 2.28 16.44
C ASP A 112 9.93 3.31 15.84
N TYR A 113 9.84 4.54 16.36
CA TYR A 113 10.73 5.65 16.04
C TYR A 113 11.81 5.73 17.12
N ASP A 114 12.81 4.85 17.01
CA ASP A 114 13.93 4.76 17.96
C ASP A 114 13.50 4.66 19.43
N GLY A 115 12.54 3.76 19.71
CA GLY A 115 12.03 3.50 21.06
C GLY A 115 10.65 4.10 21.33
N ASP A 116 10.23 5.12 20.59
CA ASP A 116 8.89 5.70 20.70
C ASP A 116 7.87 4.88 19.90
N LEU A 117 6.91 4.27 20.62
CA LEU A 117 5.93 3.36 20.05
C LEU A 117 4.64 4.10 19.71
N VAL A 118 4.33 4.17 18.42
CA VAL A 118 3.07 4.71 17.91
C VAL A 118 2.19 3.56 17.42
N PRO A 119 1.04 3.30 18.05
CA PRO A 119 0.15 2.24 17.60
C PRO A 119 -0.51 2.60 16.27
N GLU A 120 -0.60 1.63 15.38
CA GLU A 120 -1.47 1.70 14.21
C GLU A 120 -2.94 1.53 14.64
N ARG A 121 -3.85 2.11 13.85
CA ARG A 121 -5.28 2.17 14.21
C ARG A 121 -6.06 0.91 13.85
N ASP A 122 -5.56 0.14 12.89
CA ASP A 122 -6.13 -1.12 12.45
C ASP A 122 -5.25 -2.31 12.89
N ARG A 123 -5.84 -3.51 12.93
CA ARG A 123 -5.11 -4.75 13.22
C ARG A 123 -4.22 -5.15 12.04
N LEU A 124 -3.26 -6.05 12.28
CA LEU A 124 -2.26 -6.47 11.30
C LEU A 124 -2.86 -6.86 9.94
N SER A 125 -3.96 -7.61 9.92
CA SER A 125 -4.63 -8.04 8.68
C SER A 125 -5.08 -6.87 7.79
N ALA A 126 -5.76 -5.87 8.35
CA ALA A 126 -6.19 -4.67 7.65
C ALA A 126 -5.01 -3.74 7.33
N PHE A 127 -4.03 -3.64 8.25
CA PHE A 127 -2.79 -2.91 8.01
C PHE A 127 -2.04 -3.46 6.80
N LEU A 128 -1.89 -4.78 6.65
CA LEU A 128 -1.15 -5.40 5.55
C LEU A 128 -1.79 -5.11 4.19
N LEU A 129 -3.13 -5.12 4.11
CA LEU A 129 -3.83 -4.67 2.89
C LEU A 129 -3.55 -3.20 2.59
N HIS A 130 -3.70 -2.32 3.58
CA HIS A 130 -3.48 -0.89 3.38
C HIS A 130 -2.02 -0.60 3.01
N PHE A 131 -1.07 -1.28 3.65
CA PHE A 131 0.35 -1.21 3.33
C PHE A 131 0.59 -1.53 1.86
N VAL A 132 0.07 -2.66 1.36
CA VAL A 132 0.23 -3.08 -0.04
C VAL A 132 -0.40 -2.07 -1.00
N LEU A 133 -1.57 -1.51 -0.67
CA LEU A 133 -2.20 -0.47 -1.48
C LEU A 133 -1.38 0.83 -1.52
N ALA A 134 -0.87 1.27 -0.36
CA ALA A 134 0.00 2.43 -0.28
C ALA A 134 1.29 2.20 -1.07
N ARG A 135 1.89 1.00 -1.00
CA ARG A 135 3.08 0.65 -1.80
C ARG A 135 2.78 0.57 -3.29
N ALA A 136 1.60 0.06 -3.67
CA ALA A 136 1.17 0.09 -5.07
C ALA A 136 1.10 1.52 -5.62
N ALA A 137 0.72 2.50 -4.80
CA ALA A 137 0.66 3.92 -5.19
C ALA A 137 2.03 4.62 -5.15
N LEU A 138 2.86 4.35 -4.14
CA LEU A 138 4.14 5.06 -3.94
C LEU A 138 5.30 4.43 -4.72
N ASP A 139 5.35 3.09 -4.78
CA ASP A 139 6.45 2.32 -5.37
C ASP A 139 6.02 1.59 -6.65
N GLY A 140 4.83 1.89 -7.18
CA GLY A 140 4.26 1.22 -8.35
C GLY A 140 5.14 1.37 -9.60
N PRO A 141 5.11 0.40 -10.53
CA PRO A 141 6.00 0.39 -11.71
C PRO A 141 5.73 1.57 -12.66
N VAL A 142 4.47 2.02 -12.75
CA VAL A 142 4.07 3.18 -13.54
C VAL A 142 3.28 4.10 -12.63
N GLY A 143 3.72 5.34 -12.48
CA GLY A 143 3.15 6.21 -11.46
C GLY A 143 3.92 7.50 -11.26
N GLY A 144 3.52 8.24 -10.24
CA GLY A 144 4.17 9.51 -9.93
C GLY A 144 3.67 10.16 -8.66
N PHE A 145 4.40 11.20 -8.29
CA PHE A 145 4.10 12.07 -7.17
C PHE A 145 3.88 13.49 -7.70
N ALA A 146 2.85 14.16 -7.19
CA ALA A 146 2.59 15.56 -7.43
C ALA A 146 2.14 16.24 -6.13
N LEU A 147 2.42 17.54 -6.03
CA LEU A 147 1.71 18.42 -5.10
C LEU A 147 0.50 19.01 -5.82
N CYS A 148 -0.63 19.05 -5.13
CA CYS A 148 -1.85 19.64 -5.66
C CYS A 148 -2.68 20.29 -4.54
N THR A 149 -3.72 21.01 -4.93
CA THR A 149 -4.73 21.52 -3.99
C THR A 149 -5.71 20.42 -3.59
N ALA A 150 -6.41 20.60 -2.46
CA ALA A 150 -7.47 19.69 -2.03
C ALA A 150 -8.58 19.52 -3.10
N GLU A 151 -8.89 20.59 -3.85
CA GLU A 151 -9.89 20.58 -4.91
C GLU A 151 -9.43 19.74 -6.11
N GLU A 152 -8.16 19.85 -6.49
CA GLU A 152 -7.54 19.03 -7.54
C GLU A 152 -7.52 17.56 -7.14
N ALA A 153 -7.10 17.24 -5.91
CA ALA A 153 -7.13 15.88 -5.38
C ALA A 153 -8.56 15.30 -5.42
N THR A 154 -9.56 16.09 -5.05
CA THR A 154 -10.98 15.70 -5.11
C THR A 154 -11.42 15.39 -6.54
N ARG A 155 -11.08 16.26 -7.51
CA ARG A 155 -11.41 16.02 -8.92
C ARG A 155 -10.73 14.78 -9.48
N MET A 156 -9.45 14.56 -9.16
CA MET A 156 -8.68 13.41 -9.64
C MET A 156 -9.13 12.07 -9.04
N THR A 157 -9.77 12.09 -7.86
CA THR A 157 -10.25 10.88 -7.17
C THR A 157 -11.76 10.62 -7.37
N ALA A 158 -12.50 11.54 -8.00
CA ALA A 158 -13.97 11.48 -8.10
C ALA A 158 -14.52 10.21 -8.77
N GLY A 159 -13.76 9.57 -9.66
CA GLY A 159 -14.13 8.33 -10.34
C GLY A 159 -13.64 7.05 -9.66
N LEU A 160 -13.02 7.16 -8.47
CA LEU A 160 -12.41 6.05 -7.74
C LEU A 160 -13.17 5.76 -6.46
N THR A 161 -13.04 4.53 -5.97
CA THR A 161 -13.64 4.14 -4.69
C THR A 161 -12.62 4.34 -3.58
N ARG A 162 -12.98 5.13 -2.57
CA ARG A 162 -12.17 5.26 -1.35
C ARG A 162 -12.16 3.93 -0.60
N VAL A 163 -10.97 3.48 -0.23
CA VAL A 163 -10.77 2.25 0.54
C VAL A 163 -11.30 2.46 1.97
N PRO A 164 -12.23 1.64 2.47
CA PRO A 164 -12.90 1.86 3.76
C PRO A 164 -12.07 1.33 4.95
N LEU A 165 -10.76 1.56 4.93
CA LEU A 165 -9.84 1.29 6.04
C LEU A 165 -9.47 2.59 6.73
N ARG A 166 -9.00 2.50 7.98
CA ARG A 166 -8.43 3.68 8.63
C ARG A 166 -7.14 4.04 7.90
N PRO A 167 -6.84 5.34 7.70
CA PRO A 167 -5.56 5.73 7.11
C PRO A 167 -4.38 5.13 7.89
N LEU A 168 -3.26 4.88 7.22
CA LEU A 168 -2.03 4.50 7.92
C LEU A 168 -1.57 5.66 8.81
N SER A 169 -0.87 5.35 9.89
CA SER A 169 -0.23 6.40 10.71
C SER A 169 0.91 7.09 9.95
N TRP A 170 1.62 6.37 9.07
CA TRP A 170 2.63 6.89 8.16
C TRP A 170 2.19 6.70 6.69
N PRO A 171 2.42 7.67 5.79
CA PRO A 171 3.11 8.95 6.01
C PRO A 171 2.26 10.01 6.72
N GLY A 172 0.95 9.79 6.88
CA GLY A 172 0.12 10.67 7.68
C GLY A 172 -1.31 10.19 7.88
N VAL A 173 -1.86 10.42 9.08
CA VAL A 173 -3.19 9.94 9.47
C VAL A 173 -4.36 10.53 8.67
N ALA A 174 -4.10 11.56 7.85
CA ALA A 174 -5.05 12.22 6.98
C ALA A 174 -4.96 11.77 5.50
N MET A 175 -4.06 10.85 5.16
CA MET A 175 -3.86 10.37 3.79
C MET A 175 -4.75 9.18 3.44
N HIS A 176 -5.61 9.34 2.44
CA HIS A 176 -6.58 8.35 2.05
C HIS A 176 -6.17 7.62 0.78
N THR A 177 -6.47 6.32 0.74
CA THR A 177 -6.26 5.48 -0.43
C THR A 177 -7.56 5.35 -1.23
N TYR A 178 -7.46 5.51 -2.54
CA TYR A 178 -8.52 5.34 -3.51
C TYR A 178 -8.11 4.30 -4.54
N ALA A 179 -9.03 3.43 -4.94
CA ALA A 179 -8.78 2.37 -5.91
C ALA A 179 -9.73 2.47 -7.11
N GLY A 180 -9.16 2.27 -8.29
CA GLY A 180 -9.84 2.03 -9.55
C GLY A 180 -9.30 0.77 -10.23
N PRO A 181 -9.89 0.33 -11.35
CA PRO A 181 -9.42 -0.86 -12.05
C PRO A 181 -7.96 -0.70 -12.52
N GLY A 182 -7.03 -1.33 -11.79
CA GLY A 182 -5.58 -1.25 -12.03
C GLY A 182 -4.95 0.12 -11.80
N LEU A 183 -5.59 0.97 -10.97
CA LEU A 183 -5.11 2.27 -10.52
C LEU A 183 -5.28 2.37 -8.99
N VAL A 184 -4.25 2.82 -8.28
CA VAL A 184 -4.33 3.18 -6.87
C VAL A 184 -3.79 4.59 -6.68
N ILE A 185 -4.50 5.39 -5.90
CA ILE A 185 -4.10 6.74 -5.51
C ILE A 185 -4.01 6.80 -3.99
N HIS A 186 -2.95 7.42 -3.48
CA HIS A 186 -2.79 7.73 -2.07
C HIS A 186 -2.61 9.24 -1.94
N THR A 187 -3.55 9.91 -1.27
CA THR A 187 -3.55 11.38 -1.20
C THR A 187 -4.13 11.94 0.09
N GLY A 188 -3.57 13.04 0.54
CA GLY A 188 -3.99 13.77 1.73
C GLY A 188 -3.14 15.03 1.91
N PRO A 189 -3.43 15.83 2.95
CA PRO A 189 -2.65 17.03 3.23
C PRO A 189 -1.20 16.66 3.55
N GLN A 190 -0.26 17.45 3.03
CA GLN A 190 1.19 17.30 3.29
C GLN A 190 1.53 17.61 4.74
N ASP A 191 0.86 18.59 5.33
CA ASP A 191 1.03 19.04 6.69
C ASP A 191 -0.31 19.50 7.29
N ASP A 192 -0.27 19.98 8.54
CA ASP A 192 -1.45 20.44 9.26
C ASP A 192 -2.08 21.72 8.67
N SER A 193 -1.38 22.44 7.77
CA SER A 193 -1.95 23.62 7.11
C SER A 193 -3.03 23.24 6.10
N GLY A 194 -2.86 22.08 5.44
CA GLY A 194 -3.71 21.63 4.34
C GLY A 194 -3.57 22.46 3.05
N ASP A 195 -2.58 23.36 2.97
CA ASP A 195 -2.34 24.21 1.79
C ASP A 195 -1.95 23.38 0.56
N HIS A 196 -1.22 22.28 0.81
CA HIS A 196 -0.81 21.33 -0.21
C HIS A 196 -1.26 19.92 0.16
N HIS A 197 -1.66 19.17 -0.87
CA HIS A 197 -1.92 17.75 -0.80
C HIS A 197 -0.82 17.01 -1.53
N GLU A 198 -0.29 15.99 -0.86
CA GLU A 198 0.51 14.97 -1.52
C GLU A 198 -0.41 14.07 -2.34
N PHE A 199 -0.02 13.80 -3.57
CA PHE A 199 -0.77 12.96 -4.49
C PHE A 199 0.16 11.94 -5.12
N TYR A 200 0.08 10.70 -4.63
CA TYR A 200 0.78 9.55 -5.19
C TYR A 200 -0.16 8.73 -6.05
N VAL A 201 0.29 8.34 -7.22
CA VAL A 201 -0.44 7.42 -8.10
C VAL A 201 0.44 6.26 -8.50
N GLY A 202 -0.16 5.07 -8.51
CA GLY A 202 0.41 3.90 -9.13
C GLY A 202 -0.61 3.20 -10.01
N ALA A 203 -0.14 2.69 -11.13
CA ALA A 203 -0.93 1.95 -12.12
C ALA A 203 -0.18 0.70 -12.56
N ARG A 204 -0.93 -0.37 -12.87
CA ARG A 204 -0.33 -1.59 -13.45
C ARG A 204 0.20 -1.39 -14.87
N HIS A 205 -0.38 -0.43 -15.59
CA HIS A 205 -0.04 -0.17 -16.97
C HIS A 205 -0.30 1.30 -17.29
N ARG A 206 0.57 1.94 -18.07
CA ARG A 206 0.48 3.35 -18.44
C ARG A 206 -0.87 3.78 -19.02
N ALA A 207 -1.53 2.89 -19.76
CA ALA A 207 -2.85 3.15 -20.33
C ALA A 207 -3.95 3.39 -19.27
N LEU A 208 -3.76 2.91 -18.03
CA LEU A 208 -4.71 3.06 -16.93
C LEU A 208 -4.62 4.42 -16.23
N LEU A 209 -3.59 5.23 -16.54
CA LEU A 209 -3.50 6.64 -16.12
C LEU A 209 -4.38 7.58 -16.96
N ARG A 210 -5.06 7.08 -18.01
CA ARG A 210 -5.95 7.87 -18.88
C ARG A 210 -6.98 8.71 -18.11
N PRO A 211 -7.63 8.23 -17.02
CA PRO A 211 -8.58 9.03 -16.26
C PRO A 211 -7.98 10.31 -15.67
N LEU A 212 -6.66 10.36 -15.44
CA LEU A 212 -5.98 11.53 -14.87
C LEU A 212 -5.59 12.58 -15.92
N ARG A 213 -5.61 12.24 -17.22
CA ARG A 213 -5.18 13.14 -18.30
C ARG A 213 -5.94 14.48 -18.33
N PRO A 214 -7.28 14.54 -18.14
CA PRO A 214 -7.99 15.81 -18.16
C PRO A 214 -7.56 16.78 -17.04
N HIS A 215 -6.96 16.26 -15.97
CA HIS A 215 -6.53 17.05 -14.81
C HIS A 215 -5.07 17.54 -14.94
N ASN A 216 -4.30 17.00 -15.88
CA ASN A 216 -2.92 17.37 -16.19
C ASN A 216 -2.06 17.65 -14.92
N PRO A 217 -1.93 16.67 -14.00
CA PRO A 217 -1.12 16.83 -12.81
C PRO A 217 0.31 17.23 -13.17
N VAL A 218 0.84 18.21 -12.44
CA VAL A 218 2.24 18.63 -12.56
C VAL A 218 3.07 17.69 -11.69
N TRP A 219 3.64 16.67 -12.32
CA TRP A 219 4.44 15.67 -11.63
C TRP A 219 5.75 16.28 -11.12
N GLU A 220 5.97 16.16 -9.81
CA GLU A 220 7.28 16.37 -9.20
C GLU A 220 8.22 15.22 -9.57
N VAL A 221 7.66 13.99 -9.59
CA VAL A 221 8.35 12.77 -10.00
C VAL A 221 7.39 11.89 -10.80
N PHE A 222 7.88 11.29 -11.89
CA PHE A 222 7.12 10.31 -12.68
C PHE A 222 8.01 9.15 -13.13
N HIS A 223 7.49 7.94 -13.03
CA HIS A 223 8.15 6.70 -13.42
C HIS A 223 7.28 5.94 -14.43
N ASP A 224 7.91 5.37 -15.45
CA ASP A 224 7.28 4.62 -16.54
C ASP A 224 7.97 3.28 -16.79
#